data_AF-A0AAV3XAA0-F1
#
_entry.id   AF-A0AAV3XAA0-F1
#
_cell.length_a   1.000
_cell.length_b   1.000
_cell.length_c   1.000
_cell.angle_alpha   90.00
_cell.angle_beta   90.00
_cell.angle_gamma   90.00
#
_symmetry.space_group_name_H-M   'P 1'
#
loop_
_entity.id
_entity.type
_entity.pdbx_description
1 polymer ?
#
loop_
_entity_poly.entity_id
_entity_poly.type
_entity_poly.pdbx_seq_one_letter_code
_entity_poly.pdbx_strand_id
1 'polypeptide(L)'
;MTTLTYCKGLPTPLDELNPAGYTQFECLMTAFSQVFYRATILTVNHLLNQDTKFNKSSWNTHLQQTYGISKRHANGVIALSIGVEAASRSRTNQLKQLESKLSFAKEWLSQAQNQIKIAQFSRKKNWPYSKNGCNFPLATRLEPRKNNWDQTKFNIHHKPRYIYKITRAIAARKSAPIKVKVRHCEGFIVGAKDESYGNQTCQWDGNNLKFRVPYCLEDKLGKFVS
;
A
#
# COMPACT_ATOMS: atom_id res chain seq x y z
N MET A 1 5.70 11.49 -19.33
CA MET A 1 4.23 11.66 -19.27
C MET A 1 3.94 12.82 -18.34
N THR A 2 3.29 13.86 -18.84
CA THR A 2 2.77 14.97 -18.03
C THR A 2 1.35 14.62 -17.58
N THR A 3 1.11 14.63 -16.27
CA THR A 3 -0.23 14.40 -15.71
C THR A 3 -0.87 15.75 -15.44
N LEU A 4 -1.96 16.06 -16.16
CA LEU A 4 -2.78 17.23 -15.89
C LEU A 4 -3.86 16.82 -14.89
N THR A 5 -3.96 17.56 -13.79
CA THR A 5 -5.01 17.37 -12.79
C THR A 5 -6.00 18.52 -12.95
N TYR A 6 -7.25 18.19 -13.27
CA TYR A 6 -8.32 19.17 -13.30
C TYR A 6 -8.75 19.50 -11.86
N CYS A 7 -8.66 20.78 -11.50
CA CYS A 7 -9.18 21.34 -10.25
C CYS A 7 -10.05 22.55 -10.59
N LYS A 8 -11.31 22.58 -10.12
CA LYS A 8 -12.21 23.73 -10.30
C LYS A 8 -11.62 24.93 -9.55
N GLY A 9 -11.05 25.89 -10.28
CA GLY A 9 -10.32 27.02 -9.70
C GLY A 9 -11.04 28.37 -9.78
N LEU A 10 -11.85 28.60 -10.83
CA LEU A 10 -12.57 29.85 -11.06
C LEU A 10 -14.07 29.58 -11.17
N PRO A 11 -14.93 30.54 -10.78
CA PRO A 11 -16.37 30.44 -11.00
C PRO A 11 -16.64 30.38 -12.50
N THR A 12 -17.32 29.32 -12.93
CA THR A 12 -17.71 29.11 -14.32
C THR A 12 -18.82 30.08 -14.71
N PRO A 13 -18.84 30.62 -15.95
CA PRO A 13 -19.92 31.47 -16.42
C PRO A 13 -21.28 30.78 -16.29
N LEU A 14 -22.32 31.51 -15.91
CA LEU A 14 -23.68 30.97 -15.74
C LEU A 14 -24.19 30.29 -17.02
N ASP A 15 -23.77 30.77 -18.18
CA ASP A 15 -24.17 30.25 -19.50
C ASP A 15 -23.65 28.83 -19.76
N GLU A 16 -22.56 28.41 -19.09
CA GLU A 16 -21.96 27.08 -19.21
C GLU A 16 -22.47 26.09 -18.16
N LEU A 17 -23.27 26.58 -17.20
CA LEU A 17 -23.77 25.81 -16.07
C LEU A 17 -25.18 25.28 -16.36
N ASN A 18 -25.42 24.03 -15.99
CA ASN A 18 -26.76 23.48 -15.93
C ASN A 18 -27.54 24.03 -14.72
N PRO A 19 -28.85 23.75 -14.58
CA PRO A 19 -29.64 24.20 -13.42
C PRO A 19 -29.12 23.73 -12.05
N ALA A 20 -28.26 22.71 -12.02
CA ALA A 20 -27.62 22.19 -10.82
C ALA A 20 -26.24 22.83 -10.54
N GLY A 21 -25.80 23.80 -11.35
CA GLY A 21 -24.53 24.51 -11.17
C GLY A 21 -23.30 23.74 -11.63
N TYR A 22 -23.47 22.74 -12.51
CA TYR A 22 -22.39 21.94 -13.08
C TYR A 22 -22.21 22.16 -14.57
N THR A 23 -20.97 22.14 -15.04
CA THR A 23 -20.69 22.05 -16.49
C THR A 23 -21.01 20.65 -17.01
N GLN A 24 -21.16 20.52 -18.33
CA GLN A 24 -21.31 19.20 -18.97
C GLN A 24 -20.13 18.28 -18.64
N PHE A 25 -18.91 18.82 -18.59
CA PHE A 25 -17.70 18.08 -18.21
C PHE A 25 -17.74 17.62 -16.75
N GLU A 26 -18.18 18.47 -15.83
CA GLU A 26 -18.33 18.09 -14.41
C GLU A 26 -19.38 17.00 -14.21
N CYS A 27 -20.49 17.05 -14.96
CA CYS A 27 -21.48 15.99 -14.99
C CYS A 27 -20.88 14.67 -15.50
N LEU A 28 -20.11 14.72 -16.59
CA LEU A 28 -19.39 13.57 -17.12
C LEU A 28 -18.44 12.98 -16.08
N MET A 29 -17.58 13.79 -15.47
CA MET A 29 -16.60 13.32 -14.49
C MET A 29 -17.27 12.70 -13.26
N THR A 30 -18.36 13.31 -12.78
CA THR A 30 -19.11 12.79 -11.63
C THR A 30 -19.71 11.43 -11.96
N ALA A 31 -20.42 11.30 -13.09
CA ALA A 31 -21.04 10.05 -13.51
C ALA A 31 -20.00 8.97 -13.83
N PHE A 32 -18.95 9.32 -14.57
CA PHE A 32 -17.90 8.39 -14.97
C PHE A 32 -17.08 7.90 -13.77
N SER A 33 -16.77 8.77 -12.81
CA SER A 33 -16.01 8.37 -11.61
C SER A 33 -16.70 7.27 -10.80
N GLN A 34 -18.04 7.25 -10.76
CA GLN A 34 -18.79 6.18 -10.11
C GLN A 34 -18.66 4.84 -10.85
N VAL A 35 -18.76 4.87 -12.19
CA VAL A 35 -18.56 3.68 -13.04
C VAL A 35 -17.13 3.16 -12.89
N PHE A 36 -16.16 4.07 -12.97
CA PHE A 36 -14.74 3.78 -12.82
C PHE A 36 -14.45 3.15 -11.45
N TYR A 37 -14.98 3.72 -10.37
CA TYR A 37 -14.84 3.20 -9.01
C TYR A 37 -15.35 1.75 -8.88
N ARG A 38 -16.54 1.45 -9.40
CA ARG A 38 -17.12 0.10 -9.37
C ARG A 38 -16.27 -0.89 -10.16
N ALA A 39 -15.82 -0.51 -11.35
CA ALA A 39 -14.92 -1.31 -12.18
C ALA A 39 -13.58 -1.59 -11.48
N THR A 40 -13.03 -0.61 -10.76
CA THR A 40 -11.82 -0.77 -9.95
C THR A 40 -12.04 -1.72 -8.78
N ILE A 41 -13.14 -1.60 -8.02
CA ILE A 41 -13.43 -2.56 -6.94
C ILE A 41 -13.51 -3.98 -7.49
N LEU A 42 -14.23 -4.17 -8.60
CA LEU A 42 -14.39 -5.48 -9.22
C LEU A 42 -13.03 -6.07 -9.63
N THR A 43 -12.15 -5.25 -10.21
CA THR A 43 -10.80 -5.65 -10.60
C THR A 43 -9.91 -5.94 -9.39
N VAL A 44 -9.95 -5.11 -8.35
CA VAL A 44 -9.20 -5.32 -7.11
C VAL A 44 -9.62 -6.62 -6.41
N ASN A 45 -10.93 -6.88 -6.31
CA ASN A 45 -11.44 -8.12 -5.72
C ASN A 45 -11.00 -9.35 -6.51
N HIS A 46 -11.04 -9.26 -7.85
CA HIS A 46 -10.55 -10.32 -8.72
C HIS A 46 -9.05 -10.59 -8.50
N LEU A 47 -8.22 -9.54 -8.43
CA LEU A 47 -6.78 -9.65 -8.16
C LEU A 47 -6.46 -10.17 -6.76
N LEU A 48 -7.32 -9.92 -5.76
CA LEU A 48 -7.15 -10.43 -4.40
C LEU A 48 -7.55 -11.90 -4.26
N ASN A 49 -8.48 -12.39 -5.09
CA ASN A 49 -9.06 -13.72 -4.98
C ASN A 49 -8.38 -14.77 -5.88
N GLN A 50 -7.58 -14.36 -6.88
CA GLN A 50 -7.02 -15.29 -7.85
C GLN A 50 -5.66 -15.85 -7.46
N ASP A 51 -5.58 -17.19 -7.45
CA ASP A 51 -4.34 -17.97 -7.51
C ASP A 51 -3.79 -18.10 -8.95
N THR A 52 -4.56 -17.71 -9.96
CA THR A 52 -4.21 -17.83 -11.39
C THR A 52 -3.58 -16.56 -11.96
N LYS A 53 -2.69 -16.74 -12.95
CA LYS A 53 -2.02 -15.65 -13.68
C LYS A 53 -3.04 -14.71 -14.33
N PHE A 54 -3.02 -13.44 -13.95
CA PHE A 54 -3.93 -12.41 -14.49
C PHE A 54 -3.74 -12.23 -16.00
N ASN A 55 -4.80 -12.45 -16.79
CA ASN A 55 -4.81 -12.18 -18.22
C ASN A 55 -5.43 -10.81 -18.50
N LYS A 56 -4.57 -9.84 -18.81
CA LYS A 56 -4.97 -8.45 -19.09
C LYS A 56 -5.93 -8.31 -20.27
N SER A 57 -5.76 -9.11 -21.33
CA SER A 57 -6.54 -8.96 -22.56
C SER A 57 -7.99 -9.39 -22.35
N SER A 58 -8.20 -10.60 -21.81
CA SER A 58 -9.55 -11.10 -21.52
C SER A 58 -10.26 -10.24 -20.47
N TRP A 59 -9.53 -9.78 -19.44
CA TRP A 59 -10.11 -8.92 -18.41
C TRP A 59 -10.52 -7.55 -18.96
N ASN A 60 -9.74 -6.99 -19.89
CA ASN A 60 -10.12 -5.75 -20.55
C ASN A 60 -11.43 -5.92 -21.34
N THR A 61 -11.58 -7.00 -22.10
CA THR A 61 -12.83 -7.32 -22.81
C THR A 61 -14.01 -7.45 -21.84
N HIS A 62 -13.83 -8.15 -20.73
CA HIS A 62 -14.86 -8.28 -19.69
C HIS A 62 -15.27 -6.92 -19.12
N LEU A 63 -14.32 -6.04 -18.77
CA LEU A 63 -14.62 -4.70 -18.27
C LEU A 63 -15.38 -3.83 -19.28
N GLN A 64 -15.01 -3.92 -20.57
CA GLN A 64 -15.71 -3.20 -21.64
C GLN A 64 -17.17 -3.66 -21.76
N GLN A 65 -17.41 -4.98 -21.75
CA GLN A 65 -18.76 -5.55 -21.85
C GLN A 65 -19.62 -5.24 -20.63
N THR A 66 -19.06 -5.36 -19.42
CA THR A 66 -19.80 -5.21 -18.17
C THR A 66 -20.16 -3.76 -17.86
N TYR A 67 -19.27 -2.81 -18.17
CA TYR A 67 -19.44 -1.40 -17.80
C TYR A 67 -19.67 -0.46 -18.99
N GLY A 68 -19.67 -0.96 -20.23
CA GLY A 68 -19.83 -0.13 -21.43
C GLY A 68 -18.74 0.93 -21.58
N ILE A 69 -17.52 0.63 -21.13
CA ILE A 69 -16.37 1.55 -21.19
C ILE A 69 -15.46 1.23 -22.36
N SER A 70 -14.62 2.19 -22.77
CA SER A 70 -13.62 1.97 -23.81
C SER A 70 -12.44 1.12 -23.31
N LYS A 71 -11.71 0.50 -24.24
CA LYS A 71 -10.44 -0.21 -23.95
C LYS A 71 -9.44 0.64 -23.16
N ARG A 72 -9.37 1.96 -23.42
CA ARG A 72 -8.47 2.90 -22.71
C ARG A 72 -8.90 3.10 -21.26
N HIS A 73 -10.19 3.30 -21.02
CA HIS A 73 -10.74 3.38 -19.66
C HIS A 73 -10.51 2.08 -18.90
N ALA A 74 -10.76 0.92 -19.51
CA ALA A 74 -10.50 -0.39 -18.91
C ALA A 74 -9.01 -0.58 -18.57
N ASN A 75 -8.09 -0.14 -19.44
CA ASN A 75 -6.66 -0.15 -19.13
C ASN A 75 -6.30 0.76 -17.96
N GLY A 76 -6.95 1.92 -17.84
CA GLY A 76 -6.81 2.82 -16.68
C GLY A 76 -7.25 2.15 -15.38
N VAL A 77 -8.40 1.47 -15.40
CA VAL A 77 -8.90 0.68 -14.26
C VAL A 77 -7.89 -0.39 -13.85
N ILE A 78 -7.37 -1.16 -14.81
CA ILE A 78 -6.37 -2.21 -14.56
C ILE A 78 -5.10 -1.60 -13.97
N ALA A 79 -4.58 -0.52 -14.55
CA ALA A 79 -3.37 0.14 -14.09
C ALA A 79 -3.49 0.63 -12.64
N LEU A 80 -4.63 1.20 -12.26
CA LEU A 80 -4.87 1.63 -10.88
C LEU A 80 -5.01 0.44 -9.92
N SER A 81 -5.55 -0.67 -10.41
CA SER A 81 -5.73 -1.91 -9.63
C SER A 81 -4.42 -2.67 -9.36
N ILE A 82 -3.32 -2.39 -10.09
CA ILE A 82 -1.98 -2.96 -9.83
C ILE A 82 -1.48 -2.64 -8.41
N GLY A 83 -2.03 -1.61 -7.75
CA GLY A 83 -1.75 -1.32 -6.34
C GLY A 83 -1.93 -2.51 -5.38
N VAL A 84 -2.70 -3.54 -5.77
CA VAL A 84 -2.80 -4.81 -5.05
C VAL A 84 -1.45 -5.51 -4.91
N GLU A 85 -0.64 -5.57 -5.97
CA GLU A 85 0.69 -6.20 -5.94
C GLU A 85 1.62 -5.47 -4.96
N ALA A 86 1.56 -4.13 -4.96
CA ALA A 86 2.32 -3.29 -4.04
C ALA A 86 1.92 -3.55 -2.57
N ALA A 87 0.62 -3.71 -2.30
CA ALA A 87 0.11 -4.05 -0.97
C ALA A 87 0.60 -5.44 -0.51
N SER A 88 0.54 -6.44 -1.40
CA SER A 88 1.05 -7.79 -1.13
C SER A 88 2.56 -7.78 -0.84
N ARG A 89 3.35 -7.06 -1.63
CA ARG A 89 4.79 -6.90 -1.41
C ARG A 89 5.11 -6.16 -0.11
N SER A 90 4.35 -5.11 0.21
CA SER A 90 4.50 -4.39 1.48
C SER A 90 4.28 -5.32 2.68
N ARG A 91 3.25 -6.17 2.62
CA ARG A 91 2.97 -7.15 3.68
C ARG A 91 4.09 -8.17 3.84
N THR A 92 4.63 -8.73 2.76
CA THR A 92 5.73 -9.69 2.85
C THR A 92 6.98 -9.05 3.44
N ASN A 93 7.30 -7.82 3.05
CA ASN A 93 8.41 -7.06 3.64
C ASN A 93 8.21 -6.78 5.13
N GLN A 94 7.00 -6.38 5.55
CA GLN A 94 6.69 -6.18 6.97
C GLN A 94 6.82 -7.47 7.78
N LEU A 95 6.36 -8.61 7.24
CA LEU A 95 6.52 -9.91 7.89
C LEU A 95 7.99 -10.27 8.05
N LYS A 96 8.79 -10.12 7.00
CA LYS A 96 10.25 -10.35 7.05
C LYS A 96 10.90 -9.50 8.14
N GLN A 97 10.59 -8.20 8.20
CA GLN A 97 11.12 -7.32 9.24
C GLN A 97 10.75 -7.76 10.65
N LEU A 98 9.51 -8.24 10.86
CA LEU A 98 9.08 -8.75 12.17
C LEU A 98 9.77 -10.07 12.52
N GLU A 99 9.93 -10.96 11.55
CA GLU A 99 10.64 -12.24 11.72
C GLU A 99 12.12 -12.01 12.06
N SER A 100 12.80 -11.08 11.39
CA SER A 100 14.17 -10.66 11.73
C SER A 100 14.27 -10.01 13.12
N LYS A 101 13.29 -9.18 13.51
CA LYS A 101 13.26 -8.61 14.87
C LYS A 101 13.04 -9.69 15.93
N LEU A 102 12.26 -10.72 15.62
CA LEU A 102 12.00 -11.85 16.51
C LEU A 102 13.24 -12.73 16.65
N SER A 103 13.93 -13.08 15.56
CA SER A 103 15.16 -13.87 15.62
C SER A 103 16.23 -13.14 16.44
N PHE A 104 16.47 -11.86 16.14
CA PHE A 104 17.40 -11.03 16.90
C PHE A 104 17.05 -10.95 18.39
N ALA A 105 15.77 -10.77 18.73
CA ALA A 105 15.34 -10.71 20.12
C ALA A 105 15.54 -12.03 20.88
N LYS A 106 15.32 -13.17 20.22
CA LYS A 106 15.57 -14.51 20.79
C LYS A 106 17.07 -14.75 20.99
N GLU A 107 17.87 -14.41 19.99
CA GLU A 107 19.33 -14.54 20.07
C GLU A 107 19.91 -13.68 21.18
N TRP A 108 19.52 -12.40 21.24
CA TRP A 108 19.90 -11.49 22.31
C TRP A 108 19.52 -12.04 23.70
N LEU A 109 18.31 -12.61 23.84
CA LEU A 109 17.86 -13.19 25.11
C LEU A 109 18.73 -14.39 25.52
N SER A 110 19.07 -15.27 24.58
CA SER A 110 19.95 -16.42 24.81
C SER A 110 21.36 -15.96 25.24
N GLN A 111 21.94 -14.99 24.52
CA GLN A 111 23.23 -14.41 24.85
C GLN A 111 23.22 -13.76 26.24
N ALA A 112 22.19 -12.96 26.56
CA ALA A 112 22.05 -12.31 27.86
C ALA A 112 21.89 -13.32 29.01
N GLN A 113 21.14 -14.40 28.81
CA GLN A 113 21.02 -15.48 29.80
C GLN A 113 22.35 -16.21 30.03
N ASN A 114 23.11 -16.47 28.95
CA ASN A 114 24.44 -17.06 29.06
C ASN A 114 25.42 -16.13 29.78
N GLN A 115 25.38 -14.83 29.51
CA GLN A 115 26.19 -13.84 30.23
C GLN A 115 25.90 -13.84 31.74
N ILE A 116 24.63 -13.93 32.15
CA ILE A 116 24.27 -14.02 33.57
C ILE A 116 24.84 -15.29 34.22
N LYS A 117 24.76 -16.44 33.54
CA LYS A 117 25.33 -17.71 34.03
C LYS A 117 26.85 -17.62 34.19
N ILE A 118 27.54 -17.02 33.22
CA ILE A 118 28.99 -16.81 33.27
C ILE A 118 29.36 -15.87 34.42
N ALA A 119 28.62 -14.77 34.61
CA ALA A 119 28.86 -13.84 35.71
C ALA A 119 28.67 -14.49 37.10
N GLN A 120 27.75 -15.44 37.24
CA GLN A 120 27.59 -16.23 38.47
C GLN A 120 28.80 -17.13 38.75
N PHE A 121 29.46 -17.66 37.72
CA PHE A 121 30.71 -18.41 37.87
C PHE A 121 31.84 -17.52 38.39
N SER A 122 31.96 -16.28 37.90
CA SER A 122 32.97 -15.32 38.40
C SER A 122 32.76 -14.89 39.86
N ARG A 123 31.57 -15.10 40.45
CA ARG A 123 31.35 -14.93 41.90
C ARG A 123 31.99 -16.04 42.74
N LYS A 124 32.31 -17.20 42.17
CA LYS A 124 33.01 -18.28 42.88
C LYS A 124 34.47 -17.88 43.04
N LYS A 125 35.02 -17.95 44.26
CA LYS A 125 36.42 -17.54 44.58
C LYS A 125 37.52 -18.27 43.78
N ASN A 126 37.18 -19.30 43.01
CA ASN A 126 38.12 -20.11 42.24
C ASN A 126 38.32 -19.65 40.78
N TRP A 127 37.68 -18.56 40.35
CA TRP A 127 37.90 -17.98 39.03
C TRP A 127 39.37 -17.60 38.71
N PRO A 128 40.24 -17.20 39.67
CA PRO A 128 41.64 -16.87 39.38
C PRO A 128 42.47 -18.08 38.91
N TYR A 129 42.02 -19.29 39.24
CA TYR A 129 42.68 -20.55 38.92
C TYR A 129 42.05 -21.26 37.69
N SER A 130 41.04 -20.64 37.08
CA SER A 130 40.37 -21.16 35.89
C SER A 130 41.20 -20.90 34.64
N LYS A 131 41.41 -21.93 33.81
CA LYS A 131 42.06 -21.80 32.48
C LYS A 131 41.35 -20.81 31.57
N ASN A 132 40.04 -20.60 31.77
CA ASN A 132 39.21 -19.72 30.94
C ASN A 132 39.06 -18.30 31.51
N GLY A 133 39.63 -17.99 32.68
CA GLY A 133 39.58 -16.66 33.29
C GLY A 133 38.17 -16.09 33.55
N CYS A 134 38.06 -14.76 33.62
CA CYS A 134 36.81 -14.03 33.83
C CYS A 134 36.19 -13.57 32.49
N ASN A 135 35.33 -14.41 31.89
CA ASN A 135 34.64 -14.13 30.62
C ASN A 135 33.54 -13.05 30.68
N PHE A 136 33.26 -12.49 31.86
CA PHE A 136 32.33 -11.36 32.04
C PHE A 136 32.89 -10.39 33.09
N PRO A 137 33.58 -9.31 32.69
CA PRO A 137 34.09 -8.33 33.64
C PRO A 137 32.91 -7.62 34.31
N LEU A 138 32.87 -7.63 35.65
CA LEU A 138 31.88 -6.87 36.40
C LEU A 138 32.28 -5.39 36.39
N ALA A 139 31.65 -4.62 35.50
CA ALA A 139 31.83 -3.18 35.42
C ALA A 139 30.67 -2.48 36.14
N THR A 140 30.99 -1.46 36.93
CA THR A 140 30.00 -0.67 37.68
C THR A 140 29.93 0.73 37.10
N ARG A 141 28.72 1.23 36.87
CA ARG A 141 28.54 2.64 36.50
C ARG A 141 28.63 3.50 37.76
N LEU A 142 29.40 4.59 37.69
CA LEU A 142 29.69 5.45 38.84
C LEU A 142 28.43 6.09 39.45
N GLU A 143 27.54 6.63 38.62
CA GLU A 143 26.33 7.32 39.10
C GLU A 143 25.28 6.40 39.72
N PRO A 144 24.73 5.39 39.00
CA PRO A 144 23.68 4.55 39.57
C PRO A 144 24.23 3.50 40.54
N ARG A 145 25.56 3.36 40.66
CA ARG A 145 26.24 2.27 41.39
C ARG A 145 25.73 0.87 41.05
N LYS A 146 25.15 0.71 39.86
CA LYS A 146 24.67 -0.58 39.33
C LYS A 146 25.74 -1.20 38.47
N ASN A 147 25.93 -2.50 38.66
CA ASN A 147 26.81 -3.27 37.80
C ASN A 147 26.09 -3.64 36.49
N ASN A 148 26.87 -3.96 35.46
CA ASN A 148 26.38 -4.44 34.18
C ASN A 148 25.51 -5.71 34.31
N TRP A 149 25.75 -6.55 35.31
CA TRP A 149 24.94 -7.75 35.59
C TRP A 149 23.49 -7.41 35.99
N ASP A 150 23.30 -6.46 36.90
CA ASP A 150 21.99 -5.97 37.36
C ASP A 150 21.22 -5.36 36.20
N GLN A 151 21.90 -4.60 35.34
CA GLN A 151 21.31 -4.02 34.15
C GLN A 151 20.86 -5.10 33.15
N THR A 152 21.69 -6.12 32.91
CA THR A 152 21.33 -7.24 32.02
C THR A 152 20.15 -8.03 32.59
N LYS A 153 20.11 -8.28 33.90
CA LYS A 153 18.98 -8.94 34.58
C LYS A 153 17.68 -8.15 34.42
N PHE A 154 17.74 -6.82 34.60
CA PHE A 154 16.60 -5.93 34.37
C PHE A 154 16.13 -5.93 32.91
N ASN A 155 17.07 -5.85 31.96
CA ASN A 155 16.75 -5.85 30.54
C ASN A 155 16.09 -7.17 30.09
N ILE A 156 16.51 -8.31 30.65
CA ILE A 156 15.90 -9.62 30.38
C ILE A 156 14.43 -9.63 30.76
N HIS A 157 14.01 -8.99 31.85
CA HIS A 157 12.62 -9.04 32.32
C HIS A 157 11.60 -8.58 31.25
N HIS A 158 11.95 -7.56 30.45
CA HIS A 158 11.04 -7.02 29.43
C HIS A 158 11.09 -7.74 28.08
N LYS A 159 12.18 -8.47 27.79
CA LYS A 159 12.37 -9.09 26.47
C LYS A 159 11.42 -10.26 26.14
N PRO A 160 11.08 -11.17 27.06
CA PRO A 160 10.07 -12.20 26.80
C PRO A 160 8.71 -11.61 26.41
N ARG A 161 8.29 -10.52 27.08
CA ARG A 161 7.05 -9.81 26.76
C ARG A 161 7.10 -9.22 25.34
N TYR A 162 8.24 -8.64 24.96
CA TYR A 162 8.47 -8.14 23.61
C TYR A 162 8.43 -9.25 22.56
N ILE A 163 9.08 -10.38 22.81
CA ILE A 163 9.04 -11.56 21.92
C ILE A 163 7.60 -12.04 21.74
N TYR A 164 6.86 -12.22 22.85
CA TYR A 164 5.46 -12.63 22.81
C TYR A 164 4.60 -11.67 21.97
N LYS A 165 4.78 -10.35 22.16
CA LYS A 165 4.07 -9.32 21.37
C LYS A 165 4.37 -9.46 19.87
N ILE A 166 5.63 -9.65 19.49
CA ILE A 166 6.00 -9.82 18.07
C ILE A 166 5.42 -11.12 17.51
N THR A 167 5.52 -12.23 18.24
CA THR A 167 4.96 -13.52 17.82
C THR A 167 3.46 -13.40 17.53
N ARG A 168 2.70 -12.76 18.43
CA ARG A 168 1.28 -12.48 18.20
C ARG A 168 1.04 -11.56 17.02
N ALA A 169 1.85 -10.52 16.85
CA ALA A 169 1.73 -9.60 15.74
C ALA A 169 1.99 -10.28 14.38
N ILE A 170 2.93 -11.23 14.32
CA ILE A 170 3.19 -12.05 13.13
C ILE A 170 1.99 -12.96 12.87
N ALA A 171 1.48 -13.68 13.87
CA ALA A 171 0.32 -14.56 13.72
C ALA A 171 -0.91 -13.80 13.23
N ALA A 172 -1.23 -12.66 13.86
CA ALA A 172 -2.36 -11.81 13.47
C ALA A 172 -2.19 -11.24 12.05
N ARG A 173 -0.95 -10.85 11.67
CA ARG A 173 -0.68 -10.39 10.30
C ARG A 173 -0.74 -11.52 9.27
N LYS A 174 -0.44 -12.77 9.63
CA LYS A 174 -0.58 -13.92 8.72
C LYS A 174 -2.05 -14.25 8.49
N SER A 175 -2.89 -14.16 9.52
CA SER A 175 -4.33 -14.44 9.42
C SER A 175 -5.17 -13.31 8.81
N ALA A 176 -4.78 -12.04 8.97
CA ALA A 176 -5.56 -10.92 8.45
C ALA A 176 -5.66 -10.95 6.90
N PRO A 177 -6.79 -10.61 6.27
CA PRO A 177 -6.87 -10.49 4.81
C PRO A 177 -6.11 -9.24 4.30
N ILE A 178 -5.63 -9.28 3.06
CA ILE A 178 -5.07 -8.08 2.41
C ILE A 178 -6.23 -7.17 2.02
N LYS A 179 -6.14 -5.90 2.40
CA LYS A 179 -7.11 -4.87 2.06
C LYS A 179 -6.41 -3.72 1.35
N VAL A 180 -7.00 -3.24 0.28
CA VAL A 180 -6.51 -2.09 -0.50
C VAL A 180 -7.57 -1.01 -0.47
N LYS A 181 -7.15 0.23 -0.24
CA LYS A 181 -8.05 1.39 -0.29
C LYS A 181 -8.19 1.84 -1.75
N VAL A 182 -9.40 1.71 -2.29
CA VAL A 182 -9.78 2.32 -3.56
C VAL A 182 -10.39 3.69 -3.29
N ARG A 183 -9.91 4.72 -3.96
CA ARG A 183 -10.42 6.09 -3.80
C ARG A 183 -11.67 6.29 -4.65
N HIS A 184 -12.61 7.05 -4.11
CA HIS A 184 -13.78 7.53 -4.84
C HIS A 184 -13.44 8.79 -5.64
N CYS A 185 -14.27 9.10 -6.64
CA CYS A 185 -14.19 10.33 -7.43
C CYS A 185 -12.89 10.47 -8.24
N GLU A 186 -12.26 9.34 -8.59
CA GLU A 186 -11.12 9.30 -9.51
C GLU A 186 -11.56 8.68 -10.84
N GLY A 187 -10.99 9.21 -11.93
CA GLY A 187 -11.20 8.71 -13.28
C GLY A 187 -9.93 8.90 -14.09
N PHE A 188 -9.59 7.92 -14.92
CA PHE A 188 -8.41 8.01 -15.78
C PHE A 188 -8.84 8.19 -17.23
N ILE A 189 -8.48 9.33 -17.80
CA ILE A 189 -8.76 9.68 -19.20
C ILE A 189 -7.40 9.83 -19.90
N VAL A 190 -7.25 9.17 -21.06
CA VAL A 190 -6.01 9.20 -21.83
C VAL A 190 -6.25 9.91 -23.16
N GLY A 191 -5.64 11.08 -23.33
CA GLY A 191 -5.58 11.79 -24.61
C GLY A 191 -4.22 11.64 -25.27
N ALA A 192 -4.16 11.84 -26.59
CA ALA A 192 -2.94 11.97 -27.36
C ALA A 192 -3.11 13.09 -28.40
N LYS A 193 -2.05 13.88 -28.63
CA LYS A 193 -2.05 14.98 -29.60
C LYS A 193 -1.97 14.47 -31.05
N ASP A 194 -1.20 13.41 -31.27
CA ASP A 194 -0.78 12.97 -32.61
C ASP A 194 -1.52 11.74 -33.15
N GLU A 195 -2.53 11.22 -32.44
CA GLU A 195 -3.32 10.08 -32.91
C GLU A 195 -4.48 10.56 -33.80
N SER A 196 -4.82 9.81 -34.84
CA SER A 196 -5.95 10.08 -35.73
C SER A 196 -7.22 9.34 -35.32
N TYR A 197 -8.37 9.91 -35.72
CA TYR A 197 -9.75 9.55 -35.37
C TYR A 197 -10.02 8.04 -35.29
N GLY A 198 -10.41 7.57 -34.09
CA GLY A 198 -10.98 6.23 -33.94
C GLY A 198 -11.14 5.75 -32.49
N ASN A 199 -10.15 6.00 -31.63
CA ASN A 199 -10.07 5.37 -30.30
C ASN A 199 -9.67 6.30 -29.14
N GLN A 200 -9.73 7.62 -29.33
CA GLN A 200 -9.36 8.58 -28.29
C GLN A 200 -10.51 8.85 -27.32
N THR A 201 -10.15 9.04 -26.05
CA THR A 201 -11.08 9.47 -25.00
C THR A 201 -11.07 10.98 -24.78
N CYS A 202 -10.05 11.67 -25.32
CA CYS A 202 -9.85 13.12 -25.19
C CYS A 202 -9.00 13.63 -26.35
N GLN A 203 -9.44 14.69 -27.05
CA GLN A 203 -8.77 15.30 -28.19
C GLN A 203 -8.69 16.83 -28.03
N TRP A 204 -7.56 17.42 -28.43
CA TRP A 204 -7.40 18.87 -28.50
C TRP A 204 -7.62 19.36 -29.94
N ASP A 205 -8.55 20.29 -30.13
CA ASP A 205 -8.96 20.82 -31.45
C ASP A 205 -8.27 22.16 -31.78
N GLY A 206 -7.18 22.50 -31.10
CA GLY A 206 -6.51 23.80 -31.23
C GLY A 206 -7.11 24.91 -30.36
N ASN A 207 -8.44 24.88 -30.14
CA ASN A 207 -9.15 25.82 -29.27
C ASN A 207 -9.78 25.17 -28.04
N ASN A 208 -10.45 24.02 -28.21
CA ASN A 208 -11.20 23.34 -27.15
C ASN A 208 -10.77 21.87 -27.00
N LEU A 209 -10.99 21.32 -25.81
CA LEU A 209 -10.66 19.96 -25.44
C LEU A 209 -11.93 19.13 -25.44
N LYS A 210 -12.07 18.18 -26.38
CA LYS A 210 -13.27 17.35 -26.54
C LYS A 210 -13.04 15.98 -25.89
N PHE A 211 -13.94 15.59 -25.00
CA PHE A 211 -13.96 14.30 -24.32
C PHE A 211 -14.99 13.38 -24.96
N ARG A 212 -14.59 12.16 -25.27
CA ARG A 212 -15.53 11.11 -25.71
C ARG A 212 -16.21 10.52 -24.48
N VAL A 213 -17.53 10.55 -24.49
CA VAL A 213 -18.34 9.96 -23.43
C VAL A 213 -18.24 8.43 -23.52
N PRO A 214 -18.09 7.70 -22.39
CA PRO A 214 -18.19 6.24 -22.39
C PRO A 214 -19.56 5.79 -22.90
N TYR A 215 -19.64 4.68 -23.64
CA TYR A 215 -20.90 4.19 -24.22
C TYR A 215 -22.04 4.07 -23.20
N CYS A 216 -21.75 3.70 -21.95
CA CYS A 216 -22.74 3.61 -20.87
C CYS A 216 -23.37 4.94 -20.44
N LEU A 217 -22.80 6.09 -20.86
CA LEU A 217 -23.28 7.43 -20.53
C LEU A 217 -23.69 8.23 -21.79
N GLU A 218 -23.54 7.67 -22.99
CA GLU A 218 -23.84 8.35 -24.25
C GLU A 218 -25.32 8.77 -24.34
N ASP A 219 -26.24 7.95 -23.83
CA ASP A 219 -27.69 8.24 -23.83
C ASP A 219 -28.05 9.49 -23.01
N LYS A 220 -27.21 9.85 -22.01
CA LYS A 220 -27.47 10.96 -21.08
C LYS A 220 -26.73 12.24 -21.46
N LEU A 221 -25.49 12.10 -21.95
CA LEU A 221 -24.57 13.22 -22.14
C LEU A 221 -24.20 13.45 -23.61
N GLY A 222 -24.72 12.62 -24.51
CA GLY A 222 -24.33 12.61 -25.92
C GLY A 222 -22.98 11.92 -26.15
N LYS A 223 -22.47 12.01 -27.39
CA LYS A 223 -21.22 11.32 -27.80
C LYS A 223 -19.96 12.04 -27.33
N PHE A 224 -20.01 13.37 -27.25
CA PHE A 224 -18.87 14.21 -26.92
C PHE A 224 -19.29 15.32 -25.97
N VAL A 225 -18.38 15.66 -25.06
CA VAL A 225 -18.49 16.79 -24.13
C VAL A 225 -17.24 17.65 -24.27
N SER A 226 -17.38 18.96 -24.27
CA SER A 226 -16.27 19.93 -24.25
C SER A 226 -16.20 20.67 -22.92
#